data_AF-A0ABD3D6R6-F1
#
_entry.id   AF-A0ABD3D6R6-F1
#
_cell.length_a   1.000
_cell.length_b   1.000
_cell.length_c   1.000
_cell.angle_alpha   90.00
_cell.angle_beta   90.00
_cell.angle_gamma   90.00
#
_symmetry.space_group_name_H-M   'P 1'
#
loop_
_entity.id
_entity.type
_entity.pdbx_description
1 polymer ?
#
loop_
_entity_poly.entity_id
_entity_poly.type
_entity_poly.pdbx_seq_one_letter_code
_entity_poly.pdbx_strand_id
1 'polypeptide(L)' 'MQASDRFNINSQLEHLQAKYVGTGHADLTRFEWAVNTHRDSYASYVGHYPILAYFAVA' A
#
# COMPACT_ATOMS: atom_id res chain seq x y z
N MET A 1 4.76 10.09 -27.84
CA MET A 1 4.04 8.98 -27.16
C MET A 1 2.55 9.16 -27.45
N GLN A 2 1.94 8.14 -28.04
CA GLN A 2 0.56 8.17 -28.54
C GLN A 2 -0.41 8.23 -27.36
N ALA A 3 -1.55 8.93 -27.47
CA ALA A 3 -2.49 9.08 -26.36
C ALA A 3 -3.05 7.73 -25.86
N SER A 4 -3.15 6.74 -26.75
CA SER A 4 -3.53 5.35 -26.47
C SER A 4 -2.63 4.67 -25.43
N ASP A 5 -1.31 4.89 -25.50
CA ASP A 5 -0.35 4.29 -24.56
C ASP A 5 -0.57 4.81 -23.14
N ARG A 6 -0.92 6.09 -22.99
CA ARG A 6 -1.22 6.71 -21.69
C ARG A 6 -2.50 6.17 -21.06
N PHE A 7 -3.55 5.96 -21.86
CA PHE A 7 -4.78 5.34 -21.37
C PHE A 7 -4.57 3.88 -20.93
N ASN A 8 -3.72 3.14 -21.64
CA ASN A 8 -3.36 1.77 -21.28
C ASN A 8 -2.55 1.70 -19.96
N ILE A 9 -1.65 2.65 -19.72
CA ILE A 9 -0.89 2.72 -18.47
C ILE A 9 -1.81 3.01 -17.28
N ASN A 10 -2.73 3.97 -17.42
CA ASN A 10 -3.64 4.33 -16.33
C ASN A 10 -4.58 3.18 -15.96
N SER A 11 -5.13 2.46 -16.94
CA SER A 11 -6.01 1.32 -16.67
C SER A 11 -5.28 0.16 -15.98
N GLN A 12 -4.01 -0.09 -16.33
CA GLN A 12 -3.19 -1.09 -15.64
C GLN A 12 -2.87 -0.68 -14.20
N LEU A 13 -2.59 0.60 -13.96
CA LEU A 13 -2.33 1.12 -12.62
C LEU A 13 -3.58 1.02 -11.73
N GLU A 14 -4.74 1.42 -12.24
CA GLU A 14 -6.03 1.30 -11.54
C GLU A 14 -6.34 -0.17 -11.20
N HIS A 15 -6.05 -1.10 -12.11
CA HIS A 15 -6.20 -2.53 -11.86
C HIS A 15 -5.33 -3.02 -10.69
N LEU A 16 -4.07 -2.57 -10.63
CA LEU A 16 -3.16 -2.92 -9.52
C LEU A 16 -3.63 -2.31 -8.19
N GLN A 17 -4.06 -1.05 -8.21
CA GLN A 17 -4.59 -0.36 -7.02
C GLN A 17 -5.87 -1.02 -6.48
N ALA A 18 -6.72 -1.54 -7.35
CA ALA A 18 -7.92 -2.30 -6.96
C ALA A 18 -7.57 -3.65 -6.31
N LYS A 19 -6.48 -4.30 -6.75
CA LYS A 19 -6.07 -5.61 -6.25
C LYS A 19 -5.20 -5.54 -4.99
N TYR A 20 -4.29 -4.57 -4.93
CA TYR A 20 -3.30 -4.43 -3.87
C TYR A 20 -3.42 -3.04 -3.24
N VAL A 21 -4.08 -3.02 -2.09
CA VAL A 21 -4.22 -1.80 -1.27
C VAL A 21 -2.82 -1.28 -0.92
N GLY A 22 -2.61 0.02 -1.10
CA GLY A 22 -1.33 0.68 -0.85
C GLY A 22 -0.43 0.85 -2.08
N THR A 23 -0.83 0.35 -3.26
CA THR A 23 -0.13 0.61 -4.52
C THR A 23 -0.06 2.11 -4.81
N GLY A 24 1.14 2.69 -4.79
CA GLY A 24 1.36 4.13 -4.95
C GLY A 24 1.27 4.63 -6.40
N HIS A 25 1.27 5.96 -6.55
CA HIS A 25 1.37 6.68 -7.82
C HIS A 25 2.15 7.98 -7.61
N ALA A 26 2.48 8.68 -8.70
CA ALA A 26 3.36 9.86 -8.67
C ALA A 26 2.82 11.02 -7.80
N ASP A 27 1.49 11.16 -7.72
CA ASP A 27 0.82 12.23 -6.96
C ASP A 27 0.48 11.83 -5.50
N LEU A 28 0.93 10.65 -5.05
CA LEU A 28 0.68 10.17 -3.69
C LEU A 28 1.34 11.10 -2.67
N THR A 29 0.57 11.58 -1.69
CA THR A 29 1.11 12.44 -0.65
C THR A 29 1.98 11.65 0.33
N ARG A 30 2.93 12.34 0.96
CA ARG A 30 3.76 11.75 2.04
C ARG A 30 2.89 11.16 3.16
N PHE A 31 1.78 11.81 3.48
CA PHE A 31 0.86 11.35 4.51
C PHE A 31 0.19 10.02 4.12
N GLU A 32 -0.38 9.93 2.91
CA GLU A 32 -1.01 8.70 2.42
C GLU A 32 -0.03 7.53 2.37
N TRP A 33 1.22 7.79 1.94
CA TRP A 33 2.27 6.78 1.95
C TRP A 33 2.58 6.29 3.36
N ALA A 34 2.80 7.21 4.31
CA ALA A 34 3.08 6.87 5.70
C ALA A 34 1.93 6.09 6.35
N VAL A 35 0.68 6.45 6.04
CA VAL A 35 -0.50 5.72 6.52
C VAL A 35 -0.52 4.28 5.99
N ASN A 36 -0.20 4.05 4.71
CA ASN A 36 -0.11 2.70 4.16
C ASN A 36 0.98 1.89 4.87
N THR A 37 2.18 2.45 5.05
CA THR A 37 3.28 1.79 5.79
C THR A 37 2.89 1.43 7.23
N HIS A 38 2.21 2.33 7.94
CA HIS A 38 1.75 2.06 9.30
C HIS A 38 0.69 0.95 9.33
N ARG A 39 -0.26 0.94 8.40
CA ARG A 39 -1.27 -0.12 8.31
C ARG A 39 -0.62 -1.48 8.06
N ASP A 40 0.35 -1.57 7.15
CA ASP A 40 1.07 -2.81 6.85
C ASP A 40 1.87 -3.31 8.06
N SER A 41 2.46 -2.37 8.82
CA SER A 41 3.16 -2.67 10.07
C SER A 41 2.19 -3.23 11.11
N TYR A 42 1.05 -2.56 11.36
CA TYR A 42 0.04 -3.04 12.31
C TYR A 42 -0.57 -4.38 11.91
N ALA A 43 -0.86 -4.59 10.63
CA ALA A 43 -1.34 -5.87 10.12
C ALA A 43 -0.33 -6.99 10.41
N SER A 44 0.96 -6.71 10.25
CA SER A 44 2.04 -7.65 10.60
C SER A 44 2.13 -7.88 12.10
N TYR A 45 1.99 -6.84 12.91
CA TYR A 45 2.08 -6.94 14.37
C TYR A 45 0.99 -7.83 14.95
N VAL A 46 -0.24 -7.70 14.45
CA VAL A 46 -1.38 -8.52 14.90
C VAL A 46 -1.35 -9.91 14.28
N GLY A 47 -0.89 -10.04 13.03
CA GLY A 47 -0.84 -11.32 12.31
C GLY A 47 0.26 -12.27 12.78
N HIS A 48 1.36 -11.75 13.33
CA HIS A 48 2.49 -12.57 13.79
C HIS A 48 2.47 -12.71 15.31
N TYR A 49 2.05 -13.87 15.79
CA TYR A 49 1.94 -14.15 17.23
C TYR A 49 3.17 -13.78 18.06
N PRO A 50 4.43 -14.09 17.66
CA PRO A 50 5.60 -13.72 18.47
C PRO A 50 5.77 -12.21 18.62
N ILE A 51 5.49 -11.45 17.56
CA ILE A 51 5.58 -9.99 17.55
C ILE A 51 4.45 -9.41 18.38
N LEU A 52 3.23 -9.94 18.24
CA LEU A 52 2.09 -9.53 19.07
C LEU A 52 2.37 -9.74 20.56
N ALA A 53 2.86 -10.92 20.93
CA ALA A 53 3.18 -11.25 22.32
C ALA A 53 4.29 -10.35 22.88
N TYR A 54 5.31 -10.05 22.07
CA TYR A 54 6.36 -9.10 22.44
C TYR A 54 5.79 -7.70 22.74
N PHE A 55 4.96 -7.15 21.84
CA PHE A 55 4.34 -5.83 22.05
C PHE A 55 3.31 -5.79 23.19
N ALA A 56 2.67 -6.91 23.52
CA ALA A 56 1.70 -6.98 24.61
C ALA A 56 2.36 -6.94 26.00
N VAL A 57 3.65 -7.24 26.10
CA VAL A 57 4.40 -7.36 27.36
C VAL A 57 5.44 -6.26 27.53
N ALA A 58 5.91 -5.65 26.43
CA ALA A 58 6.82 -4.50 26.43
C ALA A 58 6.18 -3.26 27.08
#